data_AF-A0A7L1P6E1-F1
#
_entry.id   AF-A0A7L1P6E1-F1
#
_cell.length_a   1.000
_cell.length_b   1.000
_cell.length_c   1.000
_cell.angle_alpha   90.00
_cell.angle_beta   90.00
_cell.angle_gamma   90.00
#
_symmetry.space_group_name_H-M   'P 1'
#
loop_
_entity.id
_entity.type
_entity.pdbx_description
1 polymer ?
#
loop_
_entity_poly.entity_id
_entity_poly.type
_entity_poly.pdbx_seq_one_letter_code
_entity_poly.pdbx_strand_id
1 'polypeptide(L)'
;KPPYSYISLITMAIQQAPSKMLTLSEIYQWIMDLFPYYRQNQQRWQNSIRHSLSFNDCFLKVPRSPDKPGKGSFWTLHPDSGNMFENGCYLRRQKRFKCEKQLAAKDGSAGPQARPGRPQRAEPRRAFGLAGPAPAGPT
;
A
#
# COMPACT_ATOMS: atom_id res chain seq x y z
N LYS A 1 2.82 6.58 -19.65
CA LYS A 1 2.00 6.33 -18.45
C LYS A 1 1.15 7.57 -18.17
N PRO A 2 -0.18 7.46 -18.05
CA PRO A 2 -1.05 8.61 -17.77
C PRO A 2 -0.69 9.33 -16.46
N PRO A 3 -0.93 10.64 -16.34
CA PRO A 3 -0.61 11.44 -15.14
C PRO A 3 -1.63 11.25 -14.00
N TYR A 4 -2.10 10.02 -13.80
CA TYR A 4 -3.11 9.67 -12.80
C TYR A 4 -2.55 8.66 -11.79
N SER A 5 -2.82 8.91 -10.51
CA SER A 5 -2.54 7.94 -9.46
C SER A 5 -3.51 6.75 -9.55
N TYR A 6 -3.15 5.61 -8.96
CA TYR A 6 -4.07 4.46 -8.90
C TYR A 6 -5.37 4.79 -8.15
N ILE A 7 -5.30 5.63 -7.11
CA ILE A 7 -6.48 6.12 -6.39
C ILE A 7 -7.38 6.90 -7.36
N SER A 8 -6.79 7.80 -8.16
CA SER A 8 -7.52 8.59 -9.16
C SER A 8 -8.19 7.70 -10.21
N LEU A 9 -7.46 6.69 -10.73
CA LEU A 9 -7.99 5.74 -11.72
C LEU A 9 -9.19 4.95 -11.17
N ILE A 10 -9.08 4.40 -9.96
CA ILE A 10 -10.16 3.65 -9.33
C ILE A 10 -11.37 4.55 -9.07
N THR A 11 -11.12 5.77 -8.58
CA THR A 11 -12.19 6.74 -8.28
C THR A 11 -12.98 7.10 -9.53
N MET A 12 -12.30 7.44 -10.63
CA MET A 12 -12.96 7.76 -11.90
C MET A 12 -13.79 6.56 -12.42
N ALA A 13 -13.25 5.34 -12.32
CA ALA A 13 -13.99 4.13 -12.70
C ALA A 13 -15.29 3.98 -11.92
N ILE A 14 -15.22 4.08 -10.59
CA ILE A 14 -16.38 3.93 -9.71
C ILE A 14 -17.40 5.07 -9.93
N GLN A 15 -16.95 6.31 -10.12
CA GLN A 15 -17.82 7.45 -10.37
C GLN A 15 -18.57 7.36 -11.70
N GLN A 16 -17.94 6.81 -12.74
CA GLN A 16 -18.58 6.62 -14.05
C GLN A 16 -19.56 5.44 -14.06
N ALA A 17 -19.47 4.51 -13.12
CA ALA A 17 -20.42 3.41 -13.01
C ALA A 17 -21.81 3.94 -12.57
N PRO A 18 -22.90 3.49 -13.21
CA PRO A 18 -24.25 3.92 -12.86
C PRO A 18 -24.65 3.55 -11.42
N SER A 19 -24.16 2.40 -10.93
CA SER A 19 -24.38 1.90 -9.58
C SER A 19 -23.43 2.50 -8.53
N LYS A 20 -22.48 3.36 -8.94
CA LYS A 20 -21.39 3.90 -8.09
C LYS A 20 -20.59 2.82 -7.37
N MET A 21 -20.56 1.60 -7.89
CA MET A 21 -19.77 0.49 -7.38
C MET A 21 -19.32 -0.42 -8.51
N LEU A 22 -18.10 -0.95 -8.39
CA LEU A 22 -17.51 -1.86 -9.38
C LEU A 22 -16.78 -3.01 -8.69
N THR A 23 -16.73 -4.14 -9.35
CA THR A 23 -15.87 -5.26 -8.98
C THR A 23 -14.42 -4.97 -9.36
N LEU A 24 -13.49 -5.70 -8.75
CA LEU A 24 -12.07 -5.64 -9.11
C LEU A 24 -11.83 -5.89 -10.61
N SER A 25 -12.57 -6.83 -11.20
CA SER A 25 -12.44 -7.16 -12.62
C SER A 25 -12.90 -6.01 -13.52
N GLU A 26 -14.02 -5.36 -13.19
CA GLU A 26 -14.53 -4.23 -13.95
C GLU A 26 -13.60 -3.02 -13.86
N ILE A 27 -12.97 -2.78 -12.70
CA ILE A 27 -11.93 -1.74 -12.56
C ILE A 27 -10.76 -2.01 -13.51
N TYR A 28 -10.32 -3.26 -13.64
CA TYR A 28 -9.24 -3.59 -14.57
C TYR A 28 -9.62 -3.30 -16.03
N GLN A 29 -10.84 -3.72 -16.43
CA GLN A 29 -11.32 -3.52 -17.80
C GLN A 29 -11.43 -2.03 -18.12
N TRP A 30 -12.11 -1.25 -17.26
CA TRP A 30 -12.26 0.19 -17.46
C TRP A 30 -10.91 0.92 -17.64
N ILE A 31 -9.90 0.55 -16.84
CA ILE A 31 -8.54 1.14 -16.97
C ILE A 31 -7.91 0.75 -18.32
N MET A 32 -8.03 -0.50 -18.75
CA MET A 32 -7.46 -0.98 -20.02
C MET A 32 -8.17 -0.42 -21.26
N ASP A 33 -9.46 -0.14 -21.13
CA ASP A 33 -10.29 0.43 -22.20
C ASP A 33 -9.91 1.88 -22.45
N LEU A 34 -9.82 2.69 -21.39
CA LEU A 34 -9.48 4.12 -21.50
C LEU A 34 -8.00 4.40 -21.69
N PHE A 35 -7.12 3.59 -21.09
CA PHE A 35 -5.69 3.84 -21.08
C PHE A 35 -4.94 2.62 -21.65
N PRO A 36 -4.73 2.57 -22.98
CA PRO A 36 -4.05 1.46 -23.66
C PRO A 36 -2.68 1.09 -23.06
N TYR A 37 -2.00 2.06 -22.44
CA TYR A 37 -0.76 1.85 -21.68
C TYR A 37 -0.82 0.69 -20.66
N TYR A 38 -1.99 0.42 -20.08
CA TYR A 38 -2.16 -0.62 -19.05
C TYR A 38 -2.52 -2.00 -19.60
N ARG A 39 -2.65 -2.18 -20.92
CA ARG A 39 -2.94 -3.52 -21.51
C ARG A 39 -1.78 -4.50 -21.35
N GLN A 40 -0.55 -3.97 -21.26
CA GLN A 40 0.67 -4.73 -21.05
C GLN A 40 1.05 -4.78 -19.55
N ASN A 41 1.87 -5.76 -19.17
CA ASN A 41 2.42 -5.88 -17.81
C ASN A 41 1.34 -5.90 -16.69
N GLN A 42 0.22 -6.57 -16.98
CA GLN A 42 -0.98 -6.57 -16.15
C GLN A 42 -0.73 -6.92 -14.69
N GLN A 43 0.08 -7.93 -14.41
CA GLN A 43 0.35 -8.38 -13.04
C GLN A 43 0.85 -7.26 -12.12
N ARG A 44 1.78 -6.41 -12.60
CA ARG A 44 2.45 -5.40 -11.78
C ARG A 44 1.49 -4.30 -11.34
N TRP A 45 0.76 -3.71 -12.30
CA TRP A 45 -0.14 -2.61 -11.97
C TRP A 45 -1.44 -3.10 -11.32
N GLN A 46 -1.95 -4.29 -11.68
CA GLN A 46 -3.10 -4.87 -11.00
C GLN A 46 -2.79 -5.18 -9.53
N ASN A 47 -1.56 -5.57 -9.21
CA ASN A 47 -1.15 -5.70 -7.81
C ASN A 47 -1.21 -4.36 -7.07
N SER A 48 -0.80 -3.29 -7.73
CA SER A 48 -0.87 -1.94 -7.16
C SER A 48 -2.33 -1.46 -6.98
N ILE A 49 -3.24 -1.85 -7.87
CA ILE A 49 -4.69 -1.60 -7.75
C ILE A 49 -5.26 -2.34 -6.54
N ARG A 50 -4.99 -3.64 -6.41
CA ARG A 50 -5.44 -4.44 -5.25
C ARG A 50 -4.94 -3.86 -3.93
N HIS A 51 -3.66 -3.49 -3.88
CA HIS A 51 -3.09 -2.82 -2.72
C HIS A 51 -3.81 -1.50 -2.41
N SER A 52 -4.07 -0.67 -3.43
CA SER A 52 -4.74 0.62 -3.25
C SER A 52 -6.16 0.47 -2.69
N LEU A 53 -6.93 -0.50 -3.16
CA LEU A 53 -8.29 -0.77 -2.69
C LEU A 53 -8.32 -1.17 -1.21
N SER A 54 -7.42 -2.05 -0.78
CA SER A 54 -7.38 -2.51 0.61
C SER A 54 -6.69 -1.53 1.56
N PHE A 55 -5.77 -0.70 1.06
CA PHE A 55 -4.97 0.20 1.90
C PHE A 55 -5.64 1.55 2.17
N ASN A 56 -6.49 2.05 1.27
CA ASN A 56 -7.07 3.38 1.39
C ASN A 56 -8.53 3.33 1.85
N ASP A 57 -8.82 4.01 2.96
CA ASP A 57 -10.16 4.05 3.58
C ASP A 57 -11.23 4.72 2.70
N CYS A 58 -10.83 5.40 1.62
CA CYS A 58 -11.77 5.93 0.64
C CYS A 58 -12.47 4.83 -0.17
N PHE A 59 -11.94 3.60 -0.19
CA PHE A 59 -12.55 2.47 -0.85
C PHE A 59 -13.16 1.52 0.17
N LEU A 60 -14.46 1.28 0.02
CA LEU A 60 -15.21 0.36 0.86
C LEU A 60 -15.50 -0.92 0.10
N LYS A 61 -15.26 -2.06 0.76
CA LYS A 61 -15.59 -3.39 0.24
C LYS A 61 -17.04 -3.72 0.58
N VAL A 62 -17.87 -3.94 -0.44
CA VAL A 62 -19.28 -4.28 -0.32
C VAL A 62 -19.49 -5.76 -0.66
N PRO A 63 -20.07 -6.57 0.25
CA PRO A 63 -20.39 -7.97 -0.03
C PRO A 63 -21.45 -8.08 -1.13
N ARG A 64 -21.42 -9.17 -1.90
CA ARG A 64 -22.46 -9.45 -2.89
C ARG A 64 -23.74 -9.93 -2.20
N SER A 65 -24.89 -9.70 -2.82
CA SER A 65 -26.14 -10.33 -2.39
C SER A 65 -26.01 -11.85 -2.44
N PRO A 66 -26.52 -12.59 -1.44
CA PRO A 66 -26.51 -14.05 -1.45
C PRO A 66 -27.20 -14.65 -2.68
N ASP A 67 -28.14 -13.91 -3.27
CA ASP A 67 -28.93 -14.35 -4.44
C ASP A 67 -28.17 -14.30 -5.76
N LYS A 68 -27.01 -13.63 -5.80
CA LYS A 68 -26.18 -13.47 -7.01
C LYS A 68 -24.77 -13.99 -6.75
N PRO A 69 -24.57 -15.32 -6.76
CA PRO A 69 -23.24 -15.90 -6.61
C PRO A 69 -22.34 -15.41 -7.74
N GLY A 70 -21.20 -14.83 -7.38
CA GLY A 70 -20.27 -14.26 -8.33
C GLY A 70 -18.88 -14.03 -7.72
N LYS A 71 -17.87 -13.92 -8.58
CA LYS A 71 -16.48 -13.79 -8.13
C LYS A 71 -16.21 -12.41 -7.52
N GLY A 72 -15.63 -12.41 -6.32
CA GLY A 72 -15.14 -11.22 -5.64
C GLY A 72 -16.24 -10.32 -5.07
N SER A 73 -15.81 -9.21 -4.46
CA SER A 73 -16.70 -8.21 -3.85
C SER A 73 -16.82 -6.96 -4.73
N PHE A 74 -17.85 -6.16 -4.47
CA PHE A 74 -17.93 -4.81 -5.02
C PHE A 74 -17.06 -3.86 -4.21
N TRP A 75 -16.62 -2.80 -4.88
CA TRP A 75 -15.87 -1.69 -4.31
C TRP A 75 -16.61 -0.40 -4.62
N THR A 76 -16.84 0.40 -3.59
CA THR A 76 -17.48 1.72 -3.68
C THR A 76 -16.59 2.78 -3.05
N LEU A 77 -16.89 4.04 -3.33
CA LEU A 77 -16.31 5.16 -2.61
C LEU A 77 -17.00 5.34 -1.26
N HIS A 78 -16.23 5.75 -0.25
CA HIS A 78 -16.79 6.18 1.03
C HIS A 78 -17.65 7.44 0.81
N PRO A 79 -18.85 7.57 1.40
CA PRO A 79 -19.71 8.75 1.24
C PRO A 79 -18.97 10.07 1.53
N ASP A 80 -18.25 10.11 2.66
CA ASP A 80 -17.45 11.28 3.06
C ASP A 80 -16.20 11.54 2.20
N SER A 81 -15.85 10.62 1.28
CA SER A 81 -14.74 10.80 0.35
C SER A 81 -15.15 11.47 -0.96
N GLY A 82 -16.45 11.68 -1.22
CA GLY A 82 -16.97 12.29 -2.45
C GLY A 82 -16.39 13.69 -2.72
N ASN A 83 -16.39 14.55 -1.71
CA ASN A 83 -15.81 15.90 -1.77
C ASN A 83 -14.30 15.93 -2.03
N MET A 84 -13.60 14.79 -1.96
CA MET A 84 -12.17 14.74 -2.17
C MET A 84 -11.77 14.79 -3.65
N PHE A 85 -12.67 14.48 -4.57
CA PHE A 85 -12.35 14.32 -5.99
C PHE A 85 -13.20 15.19 -6.92
N GLU A 86 -14.24 15.83 -6.38
CA GLU A 86 -15.20 16.67 -7.14
C GLU A 86 -14.61 18.00 -7.63
N ASN A 87 -13.56 18.53 -6.97
CA ASN A 87 -12.89 19.79 -7.35
C ASN A 87 -11.66 19.62 -8.26
N GLY A 88 -11.59 18.54 -9.05
CA GLY A 88 -10.56 18.39 -10.09
C GLY A 88 -9.13 18.06 -9.60
N CYS A 89 -8.91 17.84 -8.30
CA CYS A 89 -7.63 17.37 -7.79
C CYS A 89 -7.49 15.85 -7.91
N TYR A 90 -7.35 15.36 -9.15
CA TYR A 90 -6.91 13.99 -9.44
C TYR A 90 -5.38 13.82 -9.32
N LEU A 91 -4.67 14.92 -9.03
CA LEU A 91 -3.23 14.97 -8.77
C LEU A 91 -2.91 14.37 -7.39
N ARG A 92 -1.69 13.85 -7.26
CA ARG A 92 -1.22 13.18 -6.03
C ARG A 92 -1.26 14.16 -4.84
N ARG A 93 -2.22 13.98 -3.94
CA ARG A 93 -2.36 14.77 -2.71
C ARG A 93 -1.21 14.49 -1.73
N GLN A 94 -0.73 15.53 -1.03
CA GLN A 94 0.29 15.43 0.02
C GLN A 94 -0.25 14.87 1.35
N LYS A 95 -1.56 15.01 1.64
CA LYS A 95 -2.20 14.56 2.90
C LYS A 95 -3.25 13.48 2.65
N ARG A 96 -3.13 12.35 3.36
CA ARG A 96 -3.97 11.14 3.22
C ARG A 96 -5.33 11.32 3.92
N PHE A 97 -6.42 10.88 3.29
CA PHE A 97 -7.72 10.70 3.96
C PHE A 97 -7.60 9.61 5.00
N LYS A 98 -8.04 9.89 6.22
CA LYS A 98 -8.13 8.93 7.31
C LYS A 98 -9.58 8.96 7.79
N CYS A 99 -10.24 7.81 7.78
CA CYS A 99 -11.54 7.69 8.43
C CYS A 99 -11.31 7.61 9.95
N GLU A 100 -11.79 8.59 10.70
CA GLU A 100 -11.55 8.70 12.15
C GLU A 100 -12.13 7.49 12.93
N LYS A 101 -13.20 6.88 12.39
CA LYS A 101 -13.82 5.66 12.92
C LYS A 101 -12.91 4.43 12.91
N GLN A 102 -11.92 4.37 12.02
CA GLN A 102 -10.94 3.27 11.97
C GLN A 102 -9.73 3.47 12.89
N LEU A 103 -9.50 4.68 13.42
CA LEU A 103 -8.43 4.95 14.38
C LEU A 103 -8.77 4.33 15.75
N ALA A 104 -10.02 4.44 16.18
CA ALA A 104 -10.49 3.85 17.45
C ALA A 104 -10.38 2.30 17.48
N ALA A 105 -10.53 1.64 16.34
CA ALA A 105 -10.43 0.17 16.25
C ALA A 105 -8.97 -0.34 16.17
N LYS A 106 -8.01 0.54 15.83
CA LYS A 106 -6.58 0.19 15.73
C LYS A 106 -5.77 0.55 16.97
N ASP A 107 -6.22 1.51 17.78
CA ASP A 107 -5.59 1.88 19.05
C ASP A 107 -5.96 0.94 20.22
N GLY A 108 -6.95 0.05 20.04
CA GLY A 108 -7.35 -0.94 21.05
C GLY A 108 -6.41 -2.15 21.22
N SER A 109 -5.31 -2.25 20.46
CA SER A 109 -4.35 -3.36 20.55
C SER A 109 -2.90 -2.91 20.79
N ALA A 110 -2.69 -1.78 21.45
CA ALA A 110 -1.37 -1.36 21.91
C ALA A 110 -1.30 -1.42 23.45
N GLY A 111 -1.25 -2.64 23.99
CA GLY A 111 -0.71 -2.85 25.33
C GLY A 111 0.77 -2.43 25.36
N PRO A 112 1.28 -1.81 26.44
CA PRO A 112 2.66 -1.36 26.51
C PRO A 112 3.59 -2.56 26.70
N GLN A 113 3.99 -3.22 25.61
CA GLN A 113 5.08 -4.19 25.67
C GLN A 113 6.41 -3.47 25.46
N ALA A 114 7.11 -3.30 26.58
CA ALA A 114 8.52 -2.97 26.64
C ALA A 114 9.32 -3.89 25.71
N ARG A 115 10.13 -3.30 24.83
CA ARG A 115 11.09 -4.03 24.00
C ARG A 115 12.28 -4.45 24.87
N PRO A 116 12.66 -5.73 24.97
CA PRO A 116 13.95 -6.08 25.54
C PRO A 116 15.05 -5.73 24.54
N GLY A 117 16.15 -5.18 25.07
CA GLY A 117 17.28 -4.67 24.31
C GLY A 117 17.93 -5.71 23.39
N ARG A 118 18.37 -5.23 22.23
CA ARG A 118 19.20 -5.96 21.27
C ARG A 118 20.59 -6.18 21.90
N PRO A 119 21.15 -7.40 21.96
CA PRO A 119 22.52 -7.58 22.41
C PRO A 119 23.47 -7.02 21.35
N GLN A 120 24.33 -6.10 21.77
CA GLN A 120 25.38 -5.49 20.96
C GLN A 120 26.46 -6.56 20.75
N ARG A 121 26.68 -6.97 19.49
CA ARG A 121 27.77 -7.87 19.12
C ARG A 121 29.09 -7.14 19.38
N ALA A 122 29.83 -7.60 20.39
CA ALA A 122 31.15 -7.08 20.70
C ALA A 122 32.13 -7.37 19.56
N GLU A 123 32.81 -6.34 19.06
CA GLU A 123 33.96 -6.49 18.17
C GLU A 123 35.19 -6.87 18.99
N PRO A 124 35.99 -7.88 18.58
CA PRO A 124 37.26 -8.14 19.23
C PRO A 124 38.29 -7.08 18.83
N ARG A 125 38.71 -6.31 19.82
CA ARG A 125 39.86 -5.41 19.77
C ARG A 125 41.12 -6.18 19.33
N ARG A 126 41.78 -5.73 18.27
CA ARG A 126 43.15 -6.16 17.93
C ARG A 126 44.09 -5.73 19.06
N ALA A 127 44.56 -6.70 19.83
CA ALA A 127 45.60 -6.49 20.83
C ALA A 127 46.97 -6.37 20.14
N PHE A 128 47.67 -5.28 20.44
CA PHE A 128 49.08 -5.07 20.16
C PHE A 128 49.89 -6.11 20.97
N GLY A 129 50.48 -7.08 20.28
CA GLY A 129 51.37 -8.09 20.87
C GLY A 129 52.81 -7.83 20.43
N LEU A 130 53.57 -7.20 21.30
CA LEU A 130 55.03 -7.07 21.24
C LEU A 130 55.65 -8.48 21.35
N ALA A 131 56.37 -8.92 20.32
CA ALA A 131 57.28 -10.05 20.40
C ALA A 131 58.72 -9.51 20.30
N GLY A 132 59.48 -9.70 21.38
CA GLY A 132 60.89 -9.37 21.51
C GLY A 132 61.82 -10.32 20.74
N PRO A 133 63.15 -10.13 20.88
CA PRO A 133 64.12 -10.25 19.78
C PRO A 133 64.69 -11.67 19.59
N ALA A 134 65.10 -11.97 18.36
CA ALA A 134 65.89 -13.15 18.00
C ALA A 134 67.39 -12.89 18.22
N PRO A 135 68.17 -13.86 18.75
CA PRO A 135 69.61 -13.70 18.98
C PRO A 135 70.45 -14.02 17.74
N ALA A 136 71.63 -13.40 17.70
CA ALA A 136 72.67 -13.54 16.70
C ALA A 136 73.50 -14.83 16.85
N GLY A 137 74.05 -15.32 15.73
CA GLY A 137 75.09 -16.36 15.66
C GLY A 137 75.65 -16.49 14.23
N PRO A 138 76.91 -16.93 14.04
CA PRO A 138 77.92 -16.03 13.44
C PRO A 138 78.59 -16.51 12.14
N THR A 139 79.24 -15.53 11.49
CA THR A 139 80.32 -15.57 10.46
C THR A 139 80.04 -16.17 9.10
#